data_AF-A0A7X6Z7V9-F1
#
_entry.id   AF-A0A7X6Z7V9-F1
#
_cell.length_a   1.000
_cell.length_b   1.000
_cell.length_c   1.000
_cell.angle_alpha   90.00
_cell.angle_beta   90.00
_cell.angle_gamma   90.00
#
_symmetry.space_group_name_H-M   'P 1'
#
loop_
_entity.id
_entity.type
_entity.pdbx_description
1 polymer ?
#
loop_
_entity_poly.entity_id
_entity_poly.type
_entity_poly.pdbx_seq_one_letter_code
_entity_poly.pdbx_strand_id
1 'polypeptide(L)'
;MIKDWHSLATIPHSFFIVVDDVGWWCGKDQRYKNGPSRSGLENRRHVLADYKAIIALGKSLDMRIKCGFVIGEWDRSNILARVRNSNKYGSGWDQASRLDPKIDAVRDLINASQDYLELALHGLVHMYWDDNGRMQHAEFYQRNPQGGYVMTPPDISREHLDAYFEIYRQNGLQAPVRSFIPPCFQYVYSQGRDQLSAILAEYGIEYVSTPYASMGWTSDEKPRDVALENGIITVDRTTDLISWDVVAATPPDVLKKSFFGLHWINFLHNEAPRNDETVQAWIRYFSRYQHQYDLLVARDIAMASTQALYKKYTRLRLDHEKIVLDFTAVDQLGAVALEPSLYLNIANAKKPQPNQAAILHIKERNESFTTYQLVRRMPAASQIVLALVDAD
;
A
#
# COMPACT_ATOMS: atom_id res chain seq x y z
N MET A 1 23.15 -29.72 15.98
CA MET A 1 22.95 -30.03 14.55
C MET A 1 21.58 -29.51 14.13
N ILE A 2 21.53 -28.39 13.41
CA ILE A 2 20.31 -27.91 12.77
C ILE A 2 20.02 -28.87 11.61
N LYS A 3 18.92 -29.62 11.67
CA LYS A 3 18.57 -30.65 10.67
C LYS A 3 17.90 -30.08 9.42
N ASP A 4 17.60 -28.79 9.39
CA ASP A 4 17.00 -28.12 8.24
C ASP A 4 17.74 -26.81 7.92
N TRP A 5 18.52 -26.80 6.85
CA TRP A 5 19.30 -25.63 6.43
C TRP A 5 18.40 -24.46 5.99
N HIS A 6 17.14 -24.72 5.63
CA HIS A 6 16.16 -23.66 5.38
C HIS A 6 15.84 -22.84 6.65
N SER A 7 16.25 -23.31 7.84
CA SER A 7 16.09 -22.56 9.09
C SER A 7 17.28 -21.67 9.46
N LEU A 8 18.37 -21.65 8.67
CA LEU A 8 19.56 -20.87 9.02
C LEU A 8 19.45 -19.42 8.55
N ALA A 9 19.02 -19.20 7.31
CA ALA A 9 18.88 -17.87 6.74
C ALA A 9 17.64 -17.80 5.83
N THR A 10 16.93 -16.68 5.87
CA THR A 10 15.80 -16.43 4.98
C THR A 10 15.74 -14.96 4.55
N ILE A 11 15.20 -14.72 3.36
CA ILE A 11 14.67 -13.42 2.98
C ILE A 11 13.22 -13.39 3.50
N PRO A 12 12.93 -12.67 4.60
CA PRO A 12 11.60 -12.65 5.21
C PRO A 12 10.56 -12.02 4.28
N HIS A 13 9.30 -12.44 4.43
CA HIS A 13 8.15 -11.76 3.81
C HIS A 13 8.04 -10.35 4.38
N SER A 14 7.72 -9.38 3.53
CA SER A 14 7.37 -8.04 4.01
C SER A 14 5.94 -8.01 4.53
N PHE A 15 5.80 -7.55 5.77
CA PHE A 15 4.54 -7.17 6.36
C PHE A 15 4.43 -5.64 6.36
N PHE A 16 3.30 -5.14 5.90
CA PHE A 16 3.02 -3.70 5.82
C PHE A 16 1.52 -3.45 5.86
N ILE A 17 1.10 -2.33 6.45
CA ILE A 17 -0.33 -2.02 6.62
C ILE A 17 -0.78 -1.05 5.54
N VAL A 18 -1.90 -1.38 4.92
CA VAL A 18 -2.59 -0.54 3.94
C VAL A 18 -4.01 -0.27 4.44
N VAL A 19 -4.40 1.01 4.48
CA VAL A 19 -5.72 1.46 4.91
C VAL A 19 -6.43 2.15 3.75
N ASP A 20 -7.57 1.63 3.32
CA ASP A 20 -8.36 2.15 2.22
C ASP A 20 -9.41 3.17 2.69
N ASP A 21 -9.99 3.90 1.74
CA ASP A 21 -11.08 4.86 1.95
C ASP A 21 -10.80 6.00 2.95
N VAL A 22 -9.54 6.40 3.11
CA VAL A 22 -9.18 7.62 3.85
C VAL A 22 -9.54 8.85 3.02
N GLY A 23 -9.87 9.98 3.65
CA GLY A 23 -10.13 11.25 2.94
C GLY A 23 -11.61 11.62 2.80
N TRP A 24 -12.52 10.66 2.96
CA TRP A 24 -13.96 10.95 3.08
C TRP A 24 -14.26 11.83 4.30
N TRP A 25 -15.12 12.83 4.14
CA TRP A 25 -15.77 13.54 5.26
C TRP A 25 -17.09 12.91 5.63
N CYS A 26 -17.89 12.51 4.64
CA CYS A 26 -19.13 11.77 4.87
C CYS A 26 -18.87 10.26 4.77
N GLY A 27 -19.05 9.55 5.89
CA GLY A 27 -18.80 8.11 5.93
C GLY A 27 -20.00 7.22 5.57
N LYS A 28 -21.22 7.75 5.68
CA LYS A 28 -22.46 7.04 5.34
C LYS A 28 -22.45 6.56 3.89
N ASP A 29 -22.73 5.27 3.66
CA ASP A 29 -22.83 4.70 2.32
C ASP A 29 -23.95 5.40 1.51
N GLN A 30 -23.74 5.59 0.21
CA GLN A 30 -24.68 6.27 -0.67
C GLN A 30 -25.02 5.49 -1.94
N ARG A 31 -24.59 4.23 -2.06
CA ARG A 31 -24.87 3.38 -3.25
C ARG A 31 -26.36 3.29 -3.59
N TYR A 32 -27.23 3.18 -2.58
CA TYR A 32 -28.69 3.10 -2.76
C TYR A 32 -29.33 4.32 -3.47
N LYS A 33 -28.59 5.43 -3.61
CA LYS A 33 -29.04 6.67 -4.25
C LYS A 33 -28.06 7.16 -5.31
N ASN A 34 -27.45 6.21 -6.03
CA ASN A 34 -26.50 6.47 -7.12
C ASN A 34 -25.28 7.31 -6.66
N GLY A 35 -24.91 7.22 -5.38
CA GLY A 35 -23.74 7.85 -4.79
C GLY A 35 -22.64 6.84 -4.48
N PRO A 36 -21.42 7.28 -4.18
CA PRO A 36 -20.28 6.37 -4.01
C PRO A 36 -20.45 5.40 -2.84
N SER A 37 -19.75 4.26 -2.88
CA SER A 37 -19.42 3.54 -1.65
C SER A 37 -18.47 4.42 -0.85
N ARG A 38 -18.86 4.74 0.36
CA ARG A 38 -18.04 5.50 1.30
C ARG A 38 -17.52 4.56 2.37
N SER A 39 -16.79 5.10 3.32
CA SER A 39 -16.12 4.36 4.37
C SER A 39 -17.04 3.46 5.24
N GLY A 40 -18.36 3.64 5.24
CA GLY A 40 -19.32 2.80 5.99
C GLY A 40 -19.67 3.32 7.39
N LEU A 41 -19.18 4.51 7.76
CA LEU A 41 -19.48 5.14 9.06
C LEU A 41 -20.86 5.81 9.04
N GLU A 42 -21.90 5.04 9.39
CA GLU A 42 -23.31 5.46 9.28
C GLU A 42 -23.73 6.56 10.27
N ASN A 43 -23.14 6.57 11.47
CA ASN A 43 -23.63 7.39 12.59
C ASN A 43 -22.93 8.74 12.75
N ARG A 44 -21.89 9.02 11.96
CA ARG A 44 -21.19 10.32 12.01
C ARG A 44 -20.34 10.60 10.76
N ARG A 45 -19.95 11.87 10.61
CA ARG A 45 -18.88 12.28 9.69
C ARG A 45 -17.50 11.89 10.24
N HIS A 46 -16.52 11.81 9.35
CA HIS A 46 -15.13 11.73 9.74
C HIS A 46 -14.66 13.02 10.39
N VAL A 47 -13.74 12.88 11.34
CA VAL A 47 -13.22 14.00 12.12
C VAL A 47 -11.71 13.87 12.28
N LEU A 48 -11.07 14.93 12.76
CA LEU A 48 -9.62 14.97 13.05
C LEU A 48 -9.12 13.77 13.89
N ALA A 49 -9.94 13.28 14.85
CA ALA A 49 -9.58 12.13 15.68
C ALA A 49 -9.40 10.83 14.89
N ASP A 50 -10.02 10.69 13.71
CA ASP A 50 -9.89 9.50 12.86
C ASP A 50 -8.53 9.43 12.16
N TYR A 51 -7.94 10.59 11.84
CA TYR A 51 -6.57 10.67 11.33
C TYR A 51 -5.56 10.43 12.45
N LYS A 52 -5.82 10.96 13.65
CA LYS A 52 -5.00 10.70 14.84
C LYS A 52 -4.94 9.20 15.18
N ALA A 53 -6.01 8.46 14.94
CA ALA A 53 -6.05 7.00 15.13
C ALA A 53 -5.02 6.27 14.23
N ILE A 54 -4.96 6.63 12.94
CA ILE A 54 -3.96 6.08 12.00
C ILE A 54 -2.54 6.42 12.46
N ILE A 55 -2.32 7.68 12.83
CA ILE A 55 -1.00 8.17 13.24
C ILE A 55 -0.54 7.49 14.53
N ALA A 56 -1.45 7.25 15.48
CA ALA A 56 -1.15 6.51 16.70
C ALA A 56 -0.72 5.07 16.39
N LEU A 57 -1.44 4.38 15.50
CA LEU A 57 -1.05 3.06 15.01
C LEU A 57 0.34 3.08 14.36
N GLY A 58 0.59 4.03 13.45
CA GLY A 58 1.88 4.19 12.79
C GLY A 58 3.03 4.44 13.76
N LYS A 59 2.83 5.31 14.76
CA LYS A 59 3.82 5.57 15.82
C LYS A 59 4.14 4.33 16.65
N SER A 60 3.12 3.57 17.06
CA SER A 60 3.30 2.38 17.88
C SER A 60 4.06 1.26 17.16
N LEU A 61 3.97 1.21 15.82
CA LEU A 61 4.64 0.19 15.01
C LEU A 61 5.94 0.69 14.39
N ASP A 62 6.31 1.96 14.58
CA ASP A 62 7.31 2.67 13.77
C ASP A 62 7.10 2.36 12.28
N MET A 63 5.91 2.71 11.76
CA MET A 63 5.48 2.42 10.40
C MET A 63 4.79 3.64 9.80
N ARG A 64 5.11 3.95 8.54
CA ARG A 64 4.43 4.95 7.73
C ARG A 64 3.25 4.29 7.05
N ILE A 65 2.07 4.39 7.67
CA ILE A 65 0.89 3.66 7.20
C ILE A 65 0.46 4.20 5.84
N LYS A 66 0.32 3.32 4.84
CA LYS A 66 -0.17 3.70 3.52
C LYS A 66 -1.69 3.84 3.54
N CYS A 67 -2.16 5.02 3.17
CA CYS A 67 -3.57 5.42 3.25
C CYS A 67 -4.11 5.72 1.85
N GLY A 68 -5.01 4.88 1.33
CA GLY A 68 -5.76 5.15 0.11
C GLY A 68 -6.65 6.37 0.31
N PHE A 69 -6.27 7.47 -0.33
CA PHE A 69 -6.87 8.77 -0.13
C PHE A 69 -7.84 9.09 -1.27
N VAL A 70 -9.12 9.18 -0.93
CA VAL A 70 -10.19 9.62 -1.82
C VAL A 70 -10.35 11.12 -1.67
N ILE A 71 -10.02 11.88 -2.72
CA ILE A 71 -9.73 13.30 -2.58
C ILE A 71 -10.90 14.24 -2.89
N GLY A 72 -11.97 13.75 -3.52
CA GLY A 72 -13.00 14.60 -4.11
C GLY A 72 -13.74 15.48 -3.12
N GLU A 73 -13.85 15.06 -1.85
CA GLU A 73 -14.47 15.91 -0.82
C GLU A 73 -13.55 17.01 -0.28
N TRP A 74 -12.31 17.06 -0.77
CA TRP A 74 -11.33 18.11 -0.54
C TRP A 74 -11.33 19.15 -1.66
N ASP A 75 -12.20 19.03 -2.65
CA ASP A 75 -12.28 19.94 -3.79
C ASP A 75 -12.78 21.35 -3.41
N ARG A 76 -11.86 22.29 -3.16
CA ARG A 76 -12.19 23.66 -2.72
C ARG A 76 -12.67 24.57 -3.83
N SER A 77 -12.14 24.35 -5.03
CA SER A 77 -12.40 25.19 -6.21
C SER A 77 -13.42 24.57 -7.17
N ASN A 78 -14.08 23.49 -6.74
CA ASN A 78 -15.16 22.84 -7.48
C ASN A 78 -14.70 22.30 -8.85
N ILE A 79 -13.45 21.83 -8.91
CA ILE A 79 -12.80 21.24 -10.09
C ILE A 79 -13.65 20.11 -10.67
N LEU A 80 -14.24 19.26 -9.82
CA LEU A 80 -14.97 18.08 -10.27
C LEU A 80 -16.23 18.41 -11.08
N ALA A 81 -16.73 19.65 -11.05
CA ALA A 81 -17.78 20.10 -11.94
C ALA A 81 -17.37 20.06 -13.43
N ARG A 82 -16.07 19.98 -13.72
CA ARG A 82 -15.55 20.00 -15.10
C ARG A 82 -14.89 18.69 -15.52
N VAL A 83 -14.85 17.70 -14.62
CA VAL A 83 -14.21 16.40 -14.87
C VAL A 83 -15.28 15.40 -15.27
N ARG A 84 -15.18 14.88 -16.49
CA ARG A 84 -16.14 13.91 -17.06
C ARG A 84 -16.22 12.68 -16.15
N ASN A 85 -17.41 12.09 -16.04
CA ASN A 85 -17.66 10.82 -15.35
C ASN A 85 -17.17 10.72 -13.87
N SER A 86 -16.69 11.81 -13.30
CA SER A 86 -16.10 11.85 -11.95
C SER A 86 -17.14 11.86 -10.84
N ASN A 87 -18.38 12.25 -11.10
CA ASN A 87 -19.39 12.38 -10.06
C ASN A 87 -20.80 12.35 -10.65
N LYS A 88 -21.79 12.06 -9.79
CA LYS A 88 -23.20 11.91 -10.20
C LYS A 88 -23.91 13.20 -10.61
N TYR A 89 -23.33 14.37 -10.33
CA TYR A 89 -23.94 15.66 -10.60
C TYR A 89 -23.38 16.32 -11.86
N GLY A 90 -22.29 15.78 -12.44
CA GLY A 90 -21.60 16.37 -13.59
C GLY A 90 -21.24 17.83 -13.34
N SER A 91 -21.65 18.71 -14.26
CA SER A 91 -21.45 20.16 -14.14
C SER A 91 -22.22 20.82 -13.00
N GLY A 92 -23.18 20.12 -12.40
CA GLY A 92 -23.88 20.55 -11.19
C GLY A 92 -23.19 20.16 -9.89
N TRP A 93 -21.96 19.62 -9.93
CA TRP A 93 -21.16 19.40 -8.73
C TRP A 93 -20.98 20.72 -7.97
N ASP A 94 -21.29 20.71 -6.68
CA ASP A 94 -21.09 21.82 -5.76
C ASP A 94 -20.56 21.26 -4.43
N GLN A 95 -19.28 21.54 -4.17
CA GLN A 95 -18.60 21.12 -2.96
C GLN A 95 -18.69 22.16 -1.83
N ALA A 96 -19.13 23.40 -2.07
CA ALA A 96 -19.13 24.46 -1.07
C ALA A 96 -19.93 24.08 0.19
N SER A 97 -21.07 23.40 0.02
CA SER A 97 -21.91 22.90 1.12
C SER A 97 -21.37 21.65 1.83
N ARG A 98 -20.31 21.03 1.30
CA ARG A 98 -19.79 19.74 1.74
C ARG A 98 -18.38 19.81 2.32
N LEU A 99 -17.63 20.87 2.01
CA LEU A 99 -16.34 21.17 2.62
C LEU A 99 -16.46 21.17 4.14
N ASP A 100 -15.63 20.38 4.80
CA ASP A 100 -15.59 20.35 6.25
C ASP A 100 -14.76 21.54 6.77
N PRO A 101 -15.25 22.34 7.74
CA PRO A 101 -14.49 23.43 8.32
C PRO A 101 -13.15 23.00 8.95
N LYS A 102 -12.95 21.70 9.22
CA LYS A 102 -11.72 21.16 9.81
C LYS A 102 -10.69 20.69 8.78
N ILE A 103 -10.94 20.87 7.49
CA ILE A 103 -10.05 20.43 6.40
C ILE A 103 -8.62 20.94 6.59
N ASP A 104 -8.44 22.20 7.02
CA ASP A 104 -7.13 22.80 7.27
C ASP A 104 -6.40 22.16 8.45
N ALA A 105 -7.12 21.90 9.56
CA ALA A 105 -6.55 21.23 10.73
C ALA A 105 -6.14 19.78 10.42
N VAL A 106 -6.88 19.09 9.55
CA VAL A 106 -6.52 17.74 9.09
C VAL A 106 -5.32 17.78 8.14
N ARG A 107 -5.29 18.71 7.17
CA ARG A 107 -4.10 18.95 6.33
C ARG A 107 -2.85 19.13 7.19
N ASP A 108 -2.92 20.03 8.17
CA ASP A 108 -1.77 20.34 9.04
C ASP A 108 -1.31 19.11 9.82
N LEU A 109 -2.25 18.31 10.33
CA LEU A 109 -1.94 17.06 11.00
C LEU A 109 -1.25 16.05 10.06
N ILE A 110 -1.76 15.89 8.84
CA ILE A 110 -1.17 14.99 7.82
C ILE A 110 0.26 15.43 7.51
N ASN A 111 0.46 16.72 7.21
CA ASN A 111 1.78 17.26 6.89
C ASN A 111 2.75 17.14 8.07
N ALA A 112 2.30 17.33 9.31
CA ALA A 112 3.11 17.17 10.50
C ALA A 112 3.40 15.70 10.88
N SER A 113 2.76 14.73 10.22
CA SER A 113 2.82 13.31 10.58
C SER A 113 3.32 12.42 9.43
N GLN A 114 4.03 12.99 8.45
CA GLN A 114 4.52 12.28 7.26
C GLN A 114 5.44 11.10 7.58
N ASP A 115 6.08 11.10 8.75
CA ASP A 115 6.88 9.94 9.20
C ASP A 115 6.01 8.70 9.49
N TYR A 116 4.72 8.86 9.79
CA TYR A 116 3.85 7.77 10.25
C TYR A 116 2.61 7.55 9.38
N LEU A 117 2.41 8.39 8.37
CA LEU A 117 1.29 8.32 7.44
C LEU A 117 1.76 8.76 6.06
N GLU A 118 1.45 7.96 5.04
CA GLU A 118 1.62 8.34 3.63
C GLU A 118 0.31 8.22 2.87
N LEU A 119 0.02 9.18 2.00
CA LEU A 119 -1.16 9.16 1.16
C LEU A 119 -0.87 8.44 -0.16
N ALA A 120 -1.77 7.55 -0.53
CA ALA A 120 -1.80 6.86 -1.82
C ALA A 120 -3.02 7.34 -2.62
N LEU A 121 -2.88 7.43 -3.93
CA LEU A 121 -3.99 7.74 -4.82
C LEU A 121 -5.05 6.65 -4.72
N HIS A 122 -6.29 7.04 -4.43
CA HIS A 122 -7.43 6.14 -4.35
C HIS A 122 -8.68 6.70 -5.05
N GLY A 123 -8.45 7.54 -6.06
CA GLY A 123 -9.50 8.12 -6.90
C GLY A 123 -10.04 9.46 -6.39
N LEU A 124 -10.91 10.04 -7.20
CA LEU A 124 -11.62 11.27 -6.88
C LEU A 124 -12.75 10.99 -5.91
N VAL A 125 -13.65 10.07 -6.26
CA VAL A 125 -14.79 9.69 -5.42
C VAL A 125 -15.04 8.18 -5.48
N HIS A 126 -13.98 7.41 -5.76
CA HIS A 126 -13.92 5.95 -5.73
C HIS A 126 -14.72 5.22 -6.83
N MET A 127 -15.75 5.85 -7.41
CA MET A 127 -16.62 5.28 -8.44
C MET A 127 -16.54 6.02 -9.77
N TYR A 128 -17.08 5.40 -10.81
CA TYR A 128 -17.26 5.98 -12.15
C TYR A 128 -18.74 6.23 -12.42
N TRP A 129 -19.12 7.33 -13.07
CA TRP A 129 -20.48 7.55 -13.56
C TRP A 129 -20.47 7.54 -15.08
N ASP A 130 -21.18 6.59 -15.69
CA ASP A 130 -21.27 6.51 -17.15
C ASP A 130 -21.99 7.73 -17.76
N ASP A 131 -22.00 7.81 -19.09
CA ASP A 131 -22.62 8.93 -19.82
C ASP A 131 -24.14 9.04 -19.61
N ASN A 132 -24.78 7.99 -19.07
CA ASN A 132 -26.19 8.01 -18.65
C ASN A 132 -26.35 8.43 -17.18
N GLY A 133 -25.26 8.85 -16.53
CA GLY A 133 -25.23 9.22 -15.12
C GLY A 133 -25.41 8.04 -14.18
N ARG A 134 -25.18 6.79 -14.60
CA ARG A 134 -25.28 5.61 -13.73
C ARG A 134 -23.93 5.29 -13.12
N MET A 135 -23.92 5.13 -11.80
CA MET A 135 -22.73 4.73 -11.07
C MET A 135 -22.30 3.31 -11.42
N GLN A 136 -21.01 3.14 -11.66
CA GLN A 136 -20.31 1.88 -11.91
C GLN A 136 -19.17 1.72 -10.90
N HIS A 137 -18.97 0.49 -10.45
CA HIS A 137 -17.74 0.12 -9.76
C HIS A 137 -16.72 -0.30 -10.83
N ALA A 138 -15.55 0.32 -10.95
CA ALA A 138 -14.97 1.43 -10.19
C ALA A 138 -14.34 2.51 -11.10
N GLU A 139 -13.73 3.55 -10.52
CA GLU A 139 -13.30 4.76 -11.23
C GLU A 139 -12.44 4.54 -12.48
N PHE A 140 -11.48 3.62 -12.44
CA PHE A 140 -10.51 3.40 -13.53
C PHE A 140 -10.73 2.10 -14.32
N TYR A 141 -11.45 1.14 -13.73
CA TYR A 141 -11.82 -0.10 -14.38
C TYR A 141 -13.23 -0.45 -13.94
N GLN A 142 -14.09 -0.83 -14.90
CA GLN A 142 -15.42 -1.35 -14.65
C GLN A 142 -15.51 -2.82 -15.05
N ARG A 143 -16.36 -3.59 -14.38
CA ARG A 143 -16.61 -4.98 -14.77
C ARG A 143 -17.31 -5.05 -16.11
N ASN A 144 -16.77 -5.88 -17.00
CA ASN A 144 -17.43 -6.21 -18.26
C ASN A 144 -18.52 -7.27 -18.00
N PRO A 145 -19.78 -7.08 -18.46
CA PRO A 145 -20.81 -8.11 -18.37
C PRO A 145 -20.43 -9.44 -19.02
N GLN A 146 -19.58 -9.42 -20.06
CA GLN A 146 -19.07 -10.61 -20.74
C GLN A 146 -17.84 -11.24 -20.04
N GLY A 147 -17.40 -10.68 -18.91
CA GLY A 147 -16.23 -11.13 -18.16
C GLY A 147 -15.00 -10.24 -18.35
N GLY A 148 -14.19 -10.12 -17.30
CA GLY A 148 -13.02 -9.24 -17.27
C GLY A 148 -13.36 -7.79 -16.89
N TYR A 149 -12.44 -6.87 -17.23
CA TYR A 149 -12.55 -5.45 -16.92
C TYR A 149 -12.42 -4.60 -18.18
N VAL A 150 -13.15 -3.50 -18.22
CA VAL A 150 -13.00 -2.42 -19.20
C VAL A 150 -12.32 -1.26 -18.51
N MET A 151 -11.22 -0.78 -19.10
CA MET A 151 -10.53 0.41 -18.60
C MET A 151 -11.33 1.67 -18.94
N THR A 152 -11.42 2.60 -17.99
CA THR A 152 -11.87 3.97 -18.28
C THR A 152 -11.00 4.55 -19.39
N PRO A 153 -11.57 5.22 -20.42
CA PRO A 153 -10.81 5.76 -21.53
C PRO A 153 -9.55 6.52 -21.08
N PRO A 154 -8.38 6.33 -21.73
CA PRO A 154 -7.12 6.90 -21.28
C PRO A 154 -7.10 8.42 -21.12
N ASP A 155 -7.87 9.15 -21.93
CA ASP A 155 -8.04 10.60 -21.84
C ASP A 155 -8.82 11.00 -20.58
N ILE A 156 -9.93 10.30 -20.29
CA ILE A 156 -10.72 10.50 -19.07
C ILE A 156 -9.91 10.12 -17.82
N SER A 157 -9.14 9.02 -17.87
CA SER A 157 -8.27 8.63 -16.76
C SER A 157 -7.24 9.72 -16.43
N ARG A 158 -6.66 10.38 -17.44
CA ARG A 158 -5.74 11.52 -17.23
C ARG A 158 -6.46 12.74 -16.67
N GLU A 159 -7.66 13.07 -17.13
CA GLU A 159 -8.47 14.16 -16.54
C GLU A 159 -8.72 13.92 -15.04
N HIS A 160 -9.01 12.67 -14.66
CA HIS A 160 -9.20 12.30 -13.26
C HIS A 160 -7.92 12.47 -12.43
N LEU A 161 -6.78 12.02 -12.96
CA LEU A 161 -5.49 12.16 -12.29
C LEU A 161 -5.06 13.63 -12.18
N ASP A 162 -5.23 14.42 -13.25
CA ASP A 162 -4.97 15.86 -13.23
C ASP A 162 -5.79 16.57 -12.16
N ALA A 163 -7.09 16.25 -12.08
CA ALA A 163 -7.97 16.77 -11.05
C ALA A 163 -7.55 16.32 -9.65
N TYR A 164 -7.15 15.04 -9.48
CA TYR A 164 -6.67 14.53 -8.20
C TYR A 164 -5.48 15.36 -7.71
N PHE A 165 -4.44 15.51 -8.55
CA PHE A 165 -3.24 16.24 -8.18
C PHE A 165 -3.46 17.74 -8.03
N GLU A 166 -4.39 18.34 -8.77
CA GLU A 166 -4.79 19.73 -8.57
C GLU A 166 -5.51 19.91 -7.22
N ILE A 167 -6.42 19.01 -6.86
CA ILE A 167 -7.06 19.04 -5.54
C ILE A 167 -6.03 18.81 -4.43
N TYR A 168 -5.05 17.95 -4.66
CA TYR A 168 -3.96 17.71 -3.72
C TYR A 168 -3.14 19.00 -3.46
N ARG A 169 -2.76 19.69 -4.55
CA ARG A 169 -2.01 20.96 -4.49
C ARG A 169 -2.81 22.10 -3.86
N GLN A 170 -4.08 22.30 -4.23
CA GLN A 170 -4.88 23.39 -3.66
C GLN A 170 -5.08 23.25 -2.15
N ASN A 171 -4.98 22.02 -1.62
CA ASN A 171 -5.07 21.75 -0.20
C ASN A 171 -3.71 21.83 0.51
N GLY A 172 -2.61 22.12 -0.17
CA GLY A 172 -1.30 22.26 0.46
C GLY A 172 -0.78 20.97 1.11
N LEU A 173 -1.19 19.80 0.60
CA LEU A 173 -0.61 18.52 1.01
C LEU A 173 0.79 18.41 0.39
N GLN A 174 1.80 18.14 1.22
CA GLN A 174 3.21 18.34 0.82
C GLN A 174 3.92 17.06 0.38
N ALA A 175 3.57 15.91 0.95
CA ALA A 175 4.23 14.65 0.63
C ALA A 175 3.97 14.26 -0.85
N PRO A 176 4.93 13.67 -1.55
CA PRO A 176 4.69 13.13 -2.88
C PRO A 176 3.76 11.92 -2.81
N VAL A 177 2.79 11.83 -3.72
CA VAL A 177 1.93 10.65 -3.87
C VAL A 177 2.62 9.68 -4.83
N ARG A 178 3.26 8.65 -4.27
CA ARG A 178 4.04 7.63 -5.01
C ARG A 178 3.32 6.30 -5.17
N SER A 179 2.15 6.18 -4.57
CA SER A 179 1.42 4.93 -4.43
C SER A 179 0.01 5.04 -5.01
N PHE A 180 -0.48 3.94 -5.57
CA PHE A 180 -1.87 3.77 -5.97
C PHE A 180 -2.50 2.57 -5.27
N ILE A 181 -3.78 2.70 -4.93
CA ILE A 181 -4.65 1.62 -4.49
C ILE A 181 -5.87 1.66 -5.40
N PRO A 182 -6.12 0.61 -6.22
CA PRO A 182 -7.25 0.62 -7.13
C PRO A 182 -8.59 0.67 -6.38
N PRO A 183 -9.48 1.63 -6.71
CA PRO A 183 -10.83 1.66 -6.15
C PRO A 183 -11.59 0.35 -6.38
N CYS A 184 -12.31 -0.11 -5.36
CA CYS A 184 -12.96 -1.43 -5.31
C CYS A 184 -12.07 -2.64 -5.68
N PHE A 185 -10.75 -2.49 -5.61
CA PHE A 185 -9.77 -3.49 -6.05
C PHE A 185 -9.93 -3.91 -7.52
N GLN A 186 -10.57 -3.09 -8.36
CA GLN A 186 -10.69 -3.34 -9.80
C GLN A 186 -9.46 -2.80 -10.51
N TYR A 187 -8.67 -3.71 -11.06
CA TYR A 187 -7.38 -3.40 -11.68
C TYR A 187 -6.98 -4.50 -12.65
N VAL A 188 -6.22 -4.15 -13.67
CA VAL A 188 -5.66 -5.09 -14.65
C VAL A 188 -4.15 -4.93 -14.67
N TYR A 189 -3.43 -5.98 -14.33
CA TYR A 189 -1.98 -6.05 -14.49
C TYR A 189 -1.61 -6.25 -15.97
N SER A 190 -0.71 -5.42 -16.48
CA SER A 190 -0.20 -5.54 -17.86
C SER A 190 1.17 -4.92 -18.01
N GLN A 191 2.06 -5.64 -18.70
CA GLN A 191 3.34 -5.07 -19.15
C GLN A 191 3.20 -4.16 -20.38
N GLY A 192 2.04 -4.20 -21.04
CA GLY A 192 1.71 -3.32 -22.16
C GLY A 192 1.55 -1.86 -21.71
N ARG A 193 1.72 -0.94 -22.67
CA ARG A 193 1.57 0.50 -22.45
C ARG A 193 0.14 1.02 -22.71
N ASP A 194 -0.79 0.11 -22.98
CA ASP A 194 -2.19 0.35 -23.28
C ASP A 194 -3.10 0.29 -22.03
N GLN A 195 -2.52 0.02 -20.85
CA GLN A 195 -3.25 -0.13 -19.59
C GLN A 195 -2.95 0.99 -18.58
N LEU A 196 -3.73 1.03 -17.50
CA LEU A 196 -3.68 2.10 -16.49
C LEU A 196 -2.28 2.29 -15.88
N SER A 197 -1.50 1.22 -15.69
CA SER A 197 -0.15 1.31 -15.10
C SER A 197 0.78 2.23 -15.90
N ALA A 198 0.67 2.25 -17.23
CA ALA A 198 1.44 3.17 -18.05
C ALA A 198 1.05 4.64 -17.83
N ILE A 199 -0.25 4.91 -17.64
CA ILE A 199 -0.73 6.25 -17.28
C ILE A 199 -0.26 6.62 -15.88
N LEU A 200 -0.41 5.74 -14.89
CA LEU A 200 0.03 6.00 -13.51
C LEU A 200 1.54 6.32 -13.44
N ALA A 201 2.36 5.67 -14.25
CA ALA A 201 3.80 5.94 -14.34
C ALA A 201 4.09 7.37 -14.83
N GLU A 202 3.27 7.94 -15.73
CA GLU A 202 3.39 9.34 -16.17
C GLU A 202 3.21 10.34 -15.01
N TYR A 203 2.47 9.95 -13.97
CA TYR A 203 2.21 10.76 -12.77
C TYR A 203 3.15 10.42 -11.60
N GLY A 204 4.22 9.65 -11.84
CA GLY A 204 5.22 9.32 -10.81
C GLY A 204 4.73 8.32 -9.77
N ILE A 205 3.70 7.53 -10.08
CA ILE A 205 3.33 6.38 -9.26
C ILE A 205 4.38 5.28 -9.43
N GLU A 206 4.83 4.73 -8.32
CA GLU A 206 5.91 3.73 -8.26
C GLU A 206 5.44 2.41 -7.63
N TYR A 207 4.36 2.45 -6.84
CA TYR A 207 3.86 1.29 -6.11
C TYR A 207 2.35 1.12 -6.26
N VAL A 208 1.92 -0.11 -6.53
CA VAL A 208 0.51 -0.52 -6.50
C VAL A 208 0.35 -1.62 -5.46
N SER A 209 -0.74 -1.57 -4.69
CA SER A 209 -1.10 -2.67 -3.79
C SER A 209 -2.58 -3.01 -3.95
N THR A 210 -2.87 -4.23 -4.40
CA THR A 210 -4.23 -4.71 -4.65
C THR A 210 -4.30 -6.22 -4.40
N PRO A 211 -5.43 -6.78 -3.93
CA PRO A 211 -5.60 -8.23 -3.84
C PRO A 211 -5.54 -8.85 -5.23
N TYR A 212 -4.57 -9.73 -5.47
CA TYR A 212 -4.47 -10.38 -6.78
C TYR A 212 -5.66 -11.28 -7.04
N ALA A 213 -6.32 -11.80 -6.01
CA ALA A 213 -7.54 -12.61 -6.14
C ALA A 213 -8.60 -11.95 -7.05
N SER A 214 -8.79 -10.63 -6.94
CA SER A 214 -9.76 -9.86 -7.74
C SER A 214 -9.15 -9.18 -8.97
N MET A 215 -7.83 -9.10 -9.07
CA MET A 215 -7.11 -8.42 -10.16
C MET A 215 -7.22 -9.21 -11.49
N GLY A 216 -7.47 -8.50 -12.58
CA GLY A 216 -7.34 -9.01 -13.95
C GLY A 216 -5.89 -8.96 -14.44
N TRP A 217 -5.58 -9.64 -15.54
CA TRP A 217 -4.23 -9.61 -16.12
C TRP A 217 -4.30 -9.86 -17.63
N THR A 218 -3.31 -9.35 -18.37
CA THR A 218 -3.20 -9.52 -19.84
C THR A 218 -2.13 -10.53 -20.26
N SER A 219 -1.30 -11.00 -19.32
CA SER A 219 -0.27 -12.01 -19.53
C SER A 219 -0.84 -13.43 -19.61
N ASP A 220 -0.03 -14.38 -20.08
CA ASP A 220 -0.40 -15.80 -20.10
C ASP A 220 -0.63 -16.36 -18.69
N GLU A 221 0.17 -15.90 -17.73
CA GLU A 221 0.07 -16.31 -16.34
C GLU A 221 -0.33 -15.15 -15.44
N LYS A 222 -1.23 -15.45 -14.49
CA LYS A 222 -1.59 -14.52 -13.43
C LYS A 222 -0.38 -14.28 -12.52
N PRO A 223 -0.02 -13.03 -12.23
CA PRO A 223 1.00 -12.72 -11.25
C PRO A 223 0.71 -13.32 -9.87
N ARG A 224 1.78 -13.55 -9.09
CA ARG A 224 1.72 -14.03 -7.69
C ARG A 224 2.65 -13.20 -6.81
N ASP A 225 2.21 -12.90 -5.59
CA ASP A 225 2.94 -12.17 -4.53
C ASP A 225 3.35 -10.73 -4.86
N VAL A 226 4.14 -10.55 -5.91
CA VAL A 226 4.64 -9.25 -6.40
C VAL A 226 4.99 -9.35 -7.87
N ALA A 227 4.81 -8.28 -8.62
CA ALA A 227 5.16 -8.18 -10.03
C ALA A 227 5.61 -6.77 -10.39
N LEU A 228 6.16 -6.63 -11.58
CA LEU A 228 6.52 -5.34 -12.15
C LEU A 228 5.78 -5.09 -13.45
N GLU A 229 5.22 -3.90 -13.62
CA GLU A 229 4.62 -3.42 -14.86
C GLU A 229 4.96 -1.95 -15.05
N ASN A 230 5.41 -1.56 -16.25
CA ASN A 230 5.70 -0.16 -16.57
C ASN A 230 6.60 0.56 -15.53
N GLY A 231 7.53 -0.17 -14.90
CA GLY A 231 8.42 0.35 -13.85
C GLY A 231 7.85 0.38 -12.42
N ILE A 232 6.56 0.06 -12.26
CA ILE A 232 5.80 0.07 -11.01
C ILE A 232 5.87 -1.30 -10.33
N ILE A 233 6.17 -1.32 -9.03
CA ILE A 233 6.11 -2.53 -8.20
C ILE A 233 4.66 -2.73 -7.74
N THR A 234 4.02 -3.78 -8.23
CA THR A 234 2.64 -4.14 -7.90
C THR A 234 2.68 -5.31 -6.91
N VAL A 235 2.18 -5.12 -5.68
CA VAL A 235 2.21 -6.12 -4.60
C VAL A 235 0.82 -6.71 -4.36
N ASP A 236 0.77 -8.03 -4.20
CA ASP A 236 -0.42 -8.75 -3.76
C ASP A 236 -0.63 -8.53 -2.26
N ARG A 237 -1.54 -7.65 -1.89
CA ARG A 237 -1.95 -7.54 -0.48
C ARG A 237 -2.80 -8.73 -0.03
N THR A 238 -3.16 -9.64 -0.94
CA THR A 238 -4.09 -10.77 -0.76
C THR A 238 -5.44 -10.34 -0.21
N THR A 239 -6.38 -11.26 -0.01
CA THR A 239 -7.73 -10.90 0.45
C THR A 239 -7.71 -10.26 1.83
N ASP A 240 -8.51 -9.22 2.01
CA ASP A 240 -8.72 -8.58 3.31
C ASP A 240 -9.47 -9.53 4.24
N LEU A 241 -9.02 -9.63 5.50
CA LEU A 241 -9.61 -10.53 6.49
C LEU A 241 -10.85 -9.94 7.15
N ILE A 242 -11.06 -8.63 7.00
CA ILE A 242 -12.15 -7.86 7.58
C ILE A 242 -12.89 -7.18 6.44
N SER A 243 -14.21 -7.25 6.47
CA SER A 243 -15.04 -6.56 5.48
C SER A 243 -14.92 -5.04 5.65
N TRP A 244 -15.01 -4.35 4.52
CA TRP A 244 -14.83 -2.90 4.43
C TRP A 244 -15.82 -2.09 5.25
N ASP A 245 -17.02 -2.63 5.50
CA ASP A 245 -18.16 -2.00 6.17
C ASP A 245 -18.24 -2.27 7.69
N VAL A 246 -17.27 -2.99 8.26
CA VAL A 246 -17.26 -3.32 9.69
C VAL A 246 -16.58 -2.22 10.49
N VAL A 247 -17.38 -1.41 11.18
CA VAL A 247 -16.92 -0.36 12.12
C VAL A 247 -16.39 -1.02 13.40
N ALA A 248 -15.28 -0.50 13.94
CA ALA A 248 -14.68 -0.99 15.19
C ALA A 248 -14.44 -2.51 15.17
N ALA A 249 -13.91 -3.02 14.06
CA ALA A 249 -13.68 -4.43 13.86
C ALA A 249 -12.73 -5.00 14.91
N THR A 250 -13.01 -6.23 15.33
CA THR A 250 -12.08 -7.01 16.14
C THR A 250 -10.97 -7.57 15.24
N PRO A 251 -9.69 -7.42 15.63
CA PRO A 251 -8.60 -8.04 14.87
C PRO A 251 -8.78 -9.56 14.77
N PRO A 252 -8.39 -10.19 13.65
CA PRO A 252 -8.50 -11.63 13.49
C PRO A 252 -7.46 -12.37 14.35
N ASP A 253 -7.60 -13.69 14.47
CA ASP A 253 -6.65 -14.50 15.26
C ASP A 253 -5.41 -14.93 14.47
N VAL A 254 -5.47 -14.86 13.13
CA VAL A 254 -4.44 -15.37 12.21
C VAL A 254 -3.45 -14.29 11.79
N LEU A 255 -2.16 -14.64 11.67
CA LEU A 255 -1.14 -13.74 11.11
C LEU A 255 -0.98 -13.97 9.61
N LYS A 256 -0.92 -12.87 8.85
CA LYS A 256 -0.86 -12.84 7.40
C LYS A 256 0.56 -12.58 6.89
N LYS A 257 1.10 -13.41 5.99
CA LYS A 257 2.46 -13.27 5.44
C LYS A 257 2.53 -12.41 4.17
N SER A 258 1.83 -11.29 4.18
CA SER A 258 1.84 -10.27 3.13
C SER A 258 1.37 -8.94 3.73
N PHE A 259 1.09 -7.94 2.89
CA PHE A 259 0.47 -6.70 3.33
C PHE A 259 -0.89 -7.00 3.97
N PHE A 260 -1.20 -6.23 5.01
CA PHE A 260 -2.46 -6.31 5.72
C PHE A 260 -3.34 -5.15 5.32
N GLY A 261 -4.39 -5.49 4.58
CA GLY A 261 -5.39 -4.55 4.14
C GLY A 261 -6.48 -4.33 5.18
N LEU A 262 -6.81 -3.06 5.39
CA LEU A 262 -7.89 -2.55 6.23
C LEU A 262 -8.63 -1.47 5.47
N HIS A 263 -9.86 -1.20 5.89
CA HIS A 263 -10.57 0.02 5.55
C HIS A 263 -10.57 0.94 6.75
N TRP A 264 -10.64 2.25 6.52
CA TRP A 264 -10.49 3.25 7.57
C TRP A 264 -11.36 2.95 8.79
N ILE A 265 -12.61 2.54 8.60
CA ILE A 265 -13.55 2.30 9.71
C ILE A 265 -13.25 1.06 10.55
N ASN A 266 -12.41 0.13 10.07
CA ASN A 266 -12.13 -1.11 10.80
C ASN A 266 -11.46 -0.87 12.15
N PHE A 267 -10.79 0.27 12.33
CA PHE A 267 -10.19 0.66 13.60
C PHE A 267 -10.76 1.98 14.15
N LEU A 268 -11.90 2.46 13.63
CA LEU A 268 -12.61 3.62 14.15
C LEU A 268 -13.87 3.21 14.91
N HIS A 269 -14.20 3.99 15.93
CA HIS A 269 -15.41 3.83 16.71
C HIS A 269 -16.49 4.82 16.24
N ASN A 270 -17.77 4.44 16.38
CA ASN A 270 -18.91 5.34 16.10
C ASN A 270 -18.87 6.61 16.98
N GLU A 271 -18.32 6.49 18.18
CA GLU A 271 -17.99 7.61 19.07
C GLU A 271 -16.49 7.92 18.94
N ALA A 272 -16.13 9.00 18.25
CA ALA A 272 -14.73 9.34 17.96
C ALA A 272 -13.78 9.38 19.18
N PRO A 273 -14.19 9.83 20.39
CA PRO A 273 -13.33 9.77 21.58
C PRO A 273 -12.89 8.35 21.97
N ARG A 274 -13.60 7.31 21.50
CA ARG A 274 -13.31 5.90 21.79
C ARG A 274 -12.47 5.22 20.71
N ASN A 275 -12.01 5.95 19.68
CA ASN A 275 -11.10 5.41 18.66
C ASN A 275 -9.84 4.79 19.27
N ASP A 276 -9.38 5.26 20.43
CA ASP A 276 -8.20 4.66 21.08
C ASP A 276 -8.46 3.21 21.50
N GLU A 277 -9.66 2.86 21.98
CA GLU A 277 -9.99 1.48 22.37
C GLU A 277 -9.77 0.48 21.22
N THR A 278 -10.26 0.84 20.02
CA THR A 278 -10.13 0.04 18.80
C THR A 278 -8.70 0.02 18.30
N VAL A 279 -8.02 1.16 18.27
CA VAL A 279 -6.61 1.25 17.84
C VAL A 279 -5.70 0.43 18.75
N GLN A 280 -5.89 0.45 20.08
CA GLN A 280 -5.09 -0.35 21.00
C GLN A 280 -5.27 -1.87 20.76
N ALA A 281 -6.47 -2.31 20.37
CA ALA A 281 -6.68 -3.71 20.00
C ALA A 281 -5.86 -4.10 18.75
N TRP A 282 -5.86 -3.24 17.74
CA TRP A 282 -5.05 -3.43 16.53
C TRP A 282 -3.54 -3.37 16.81
N ILE A 283 -3.08 -2.45 17.66
CA ILE A 283 -1.66 -2.38 18.08
C ILE A 283 -1.22 -3.70 18.73
N ARG A 284 -2.01 -4.24 19.67
CA ARG A 284 -1.73 -5.54 20.32
C ARG A 284 -1.73 -6.69 19.33
N TYR A 285 -2.61 -6.65 18.33
CA TYR A 285 -2.62 -7.67 17.28
C TYR A 285 -1.35 -7.56 16.42
N PHE A 286 -0.98 -6.37 15.97
CA PHE A 286 0.15 -6.17 15.08
C PHE A 286 1.51 -6.34 15.76
N SER A 287 1.62 -6.16 17.08
CA SER A 287 2.86 -6.45 17.80
C SER A 287 3.26 -7.93 17.71
N ARG A 288 2.32 -8.85 17.43
CA ARG A 288 2.60 -10.28 17.22
C ARG A 288 3.44 -10.55 15.97
N TYR A 289 3.50 -9.61 15.03
CA TYR A 289 4.33 -9.71 13.82
C TYR A 289 5.80 -9.46 14.11
N GLN A 290 6.10 -8.74 15.19
CA GLN A 290 7.48 -8.55 15.65
C GLN A 290 8.06 -9.89 16.05
N HIS A 291 9.38 -10.04 15.86
CA HIS A 291 10.14 -11.22 16.26
C HIS A 291 9.77 -12.53 15.53
N GLN A 292 8.96 -12.48 14.47
CA GLN A 292 8.70 -13.66 13.63
C GLN A 292 9.85 -13.86 12.63
N TYR A 293 10.45 -15.06 12.62
CA TYR A 293 11.64 -15.36 11.82
C TYR A 293 11.44 -15.16 10.32
N ASP A 294 10.24 -15.37 9.81
CA ASP A 294 9.93 -15.30 8.38
C ASP A 294 9.22 -14.01 7.97
N LEU A 295 9.07 -13.04 8.88
CA LEU A 295 8.44 -11.74 8.62
C LEU A 295 9.40 -10.58 8.88
N LEU A 296 9.18 -9.51 8.13
CA LEU A 296 9.81 -8.21 8.31
C LEU A 296 8.70 -7.17 8.40
N VAL A 297 8.58 -6.51 9.55
CA VAL A 297 7.72 -5.33 9.69
C VAL A 297 8.39 -4.17 8.95
N ALA A 298 7.85 -3.81 7.79
CA ALA A 298 8.43 -2.78 6.93
C ALA A 298 8.09 -1.38 7.43
N ARG A 299 9.07 -0.46 7.40
CA ARG A 299 8.91 0.91 7.86
C ARG A 299 7.97 1.74 6.99
N ASP A 300 7.96 1.47 5.69
CA ASP A 300 7.20 2.21 4.68
C ASP A 300 6.97 1.34 3.43
N ILE A 301 6.22 1.88 2.45
CA ILE A 301 5.89 1.16 1.22
C ILE A 301 7.13 0.81 0.37
N ALA A 302 8.18 1.64 0.39
CA ALA A 302 9.36 1.43 -0.44
C ALA A 302 10.14 0.22 0.06
N MET A 303 10.38 0.15 1.38
CA MET A 303 10.92 -1.02 2.05
C MET A 303 10.05 -2.25 1.84
N ALA A 304 8.72 -2.13 2.01
CA ALA A 304 7.80 -3.25 1.92
C ALA A 304 7.77 -3.87 0.50
N SER A 305 7.66 -3.02 -0.52
CA SER A 305 7.56 -3.44 -1.92
C SER A 305 8.88 -3.95 -2.47
N THR A 306 9.99 -3.28 -2.13
CA THR A 306 11.33 -3.73 -2.49
C THR A 306 11.66 -5.08 -1.86
N GLN A 307 11.35 -5.26 -0.57
CA GLN A 307 11.57 -6.55 0.11
C GLN A 307 10.74 -7.67 -0.51
N ALA A 308 9.47 -7.40 -0.88
CA ALA A 308 8.65 -8.40 -1.57
C ALA A 308 9.30 -8.83 -2.90
N LEU A 309 9.77 -7.86 -3.68
CA LEU A 309 10.43 -8.08 -4.97
C LEU A 309 11.74 -8.86 -4.80
N TYR A 310 12.60 -8.49 -3.85
CA TYR A 310 13.79 -9.27 -3.54
C TYR A 310 13.46 -10.68 -3.07
N LYS A 311 12.46 -10.86 -2.22
CA LYS A 311 12.07 -12.20 -1.76
C LYS A 311 11.68 -13.11 -2.92
N LYS A 312 10.96 -12.57 -3.92
CA LYS A 312 10.50 -13.35 -5.07
C LYS A 312 11.62 -13.63 -6.08
N TYR A 313 12.46 -12.65 -6.36
CA TYR A 313 13.38 -12.70 -7.51
C TYR A 313 14.85 -12.88 -7.14
N THR A 314 15.26 -12.66 -5.88
CA THR A 314 16.62 -12.95 -5.44
C THR A 314 16.76 -14.44 -5.15
N ARG A 315 17.71 -15.10 -5.82
CA ARG A 315 18.01 -16.50 -5.52
C ARG A 315 18.96 -16.58 -4.34
N LEU A 316 18.45 -17.11 -3.23
CA LEU A 316 19.23 -17.45 -2.04
C LEU A 316 19.81 -18.87 -2.18
N ARG A 317 21.13 -19.01 -2.07
CA ARG A 317 21.80 -20.31 -1.93
C ARG A 317 22.59 -20.31 -0.63
N LEU A 318 22.49 -21.41 0.10
CA LEU A 318 23.11 -21.55 1.41
C LEU A 318 23.93 -22.84 1.48
N ASP A 319 25.11 -22.74 2.09
CA ASP A 319 25.88 -23.88 2.60
C ASP A 319 26.40 -23.58 4.03
N HIS A 320 27.29 -24.42 4.56
CA HIS A 320 27.81 -24.31 5.92
C HIS A 320 28.69 -23.08 6.17
N GLU A 321 29.28 -22.52 5.13
CA GLU A 321 30.33 -21.50 5.20
C GLU A 321 29.89 -20.17 4.61
N LYS A 322 28.83 -20.14 3.79
CA LYS A 322 28.38 -18.91 3.14
C LYS A 322 26.90 -18.88 2.77
N ILE A 323 26.42 -17.66 2.64
CA ILE A 323 25.18 -17.30 1.94
C ILE A 323 25.57 -16.64 0.62
N VAL A 324 24.97 -17.09 -0.48
CA VAL A 324 25.09 -16.45 -1.80
C VAL A 324 23.73 -15.90 -2.21
N LEU A 325 23.69 -14.60 -2.47
CA LEU A 325 22.52 -13.87 -2.95
C LEU A 325 22.75 -13.48 -4.39
N ASP A 326 21.88 -13.96 -5.27
CA ASP A 326 21.94 -13.71 -6.71
C ASP A 326 20.75 -12.83 -7.13
N PHE A 327 21.08 -11.60 -7.53
CA PHE A 327 20.17 -10.52 -7.89
C PHE A 327 19.97 -10.38 -9.40
N THR A 328 20.55 -11.26 -10.23
CA THR A 328 20.48 -11.13 -11.70
C THR A 328 19.04 -10.97 -12.21
N ALA A 329 18.10 -11.75 -11.68
CA ALA A 329 16.69 -11.64 -12.09
C ALA A 329 16.06 -10.32 -11.64
N VAL A 330 16.40 -9.82 -10.45
CA VAL A 330 15.90 -8.53 -9.93
C VAL A 330 16.38 -7.37 -10.79
N ASP A 331 17.67 -7.36 -11.12
CA ASP A 331 18.32 -6.28 -11.87
C ASP A 331 17.76 -6.16 -13.30
N GLN A 332 17.20 -7.24 -13.85
CA GLN A 332 16.57 -7.27 -15.17
C GLN A 332 15.14 -6.73 -15.17
N LEU A 333 14.48 -6.58 -14.02
CA LEU A 333 13.08 -6.16 -13.97
C LEU A 333 12.89 -4.70 -14.39
N GLY A 334 13.84 -3.81 -14.08
CA GLY A 334 13.74 -2.39 -14.41
C GLY A 334 12.75 -1.62 -13.54
N ALA A 335 12.64 -1.96 -12.25
CA ALA A 335 11.82 -1.24 -11.29
C ALA A 335 12.38 0.18 -11.06
N VAL A 336 11.52 1.21 -11.16
CA VAL A 336 11.95 2.61 -11.06
C VAL A 336 12.36 2.98 -9.62
N ALA A 337 11.69 2.40 -8.62
CA ALA A 337 11.87 2.72 -7.22
C ALA A 337 12.42 1.55 -6.39
N LEU A 338 13.38 0.80 -6.94
CA LEU A 338 14.03 -0.29 -6.23
C LEU A 338 15.03 0.25 -5.20
N GLU A 339 14.80 -0.01 -3.92
CA GLU A 339 15.74 0.33 -2.86
C GLU A 339 16.99 -0.60 -2.89
N PRO A 340 18.20 -0.09 -2.58
CA PRO A 340 19.42 -0.91 -2.58
C PRO A 340 19.50 -1.88 -1.38
N SER A 341 18.57 -1.77 -0.43
CA SER A 341 18.58 -2.55 0.82
C SER A 341 17.71 -3.79 0.72
N LEU A 342 18.30 -4.95 1.01
CA LEU A 342 17.63 -6.24 1.26
C LEU A 342 17.73 -6.57 2.75
N TYR A 343 16.68 -7.12 3.34
CA TYR A 343 16.71 -7.61 4.71
C TYR A 343 16.79 -9.13 4.75
N LEU A 344 17.57 -9.65 5.70
CA LEU A 344 17.82 -11.08 5.92
C LEU A 344 17.66 -11.42 7.39
N ASN A 345 16.94 -12.50 7.68
CA ASN A 345 16.89 -13.06 9.03
C ASN A 345 17.83 -14.26 9.08
N ILE A 346 18.83 -14.22 9.97
CA ILE A 346 19.85 -15.27 10.09
C ILE A 346 19.87 -15.76 11.54
N ALA A 347 19.79 -17.07 11.74
CA ALA A 347 19.79 -17.67 13.06
C ALA A 347 21.07 -17.32 13.82
N ASN A 348 20.95 -17.07 15.14
CA ASN A 348 22.04 -16.54 15.96
C ASN A 348 23.25 -17.49 16.09
N ALA A 349 23.12 -18.75 15.65
CA ALA A 349 24.22 -19.71 15.60
C ALA A 349 25.34 -19.32 14.62
N LYS A 350 25.07 -18.41 13.66
CA LYS A 350 26.05 -17.94 12.68
C LYS A 350 26.05 -16.43 12.59
N LYS A 351 27.23 -15.86 12.33
CA LYS A 351 27.41 -14.44 12.06
C LYS A 351 27.85 -14.24 10.61
N PRO A 352 27.07 -13.51 9.79
CA PRO A 352 27.44 -13.19 8.41
C PRO A 352 28.52 -12.10 8.34
N GLN A 353 29.41 -12.21 7.36
CA GLN A 353 30.40 -11.20 6.98
C GLN A 353 30.30 -10.93 5.48
N PRO A 354 29.91 -9.71 5.05
CA PRO A 354 29.75 -9.42 3.64
C PRO A 354 31.11 -9.31 2.94
N ASN A 355 31.15 -9.70 1.66
CA ASN A 355 32.23 -9.29 0.76
C ASN A 355 32.18 -7.78 0.47
N GLN A 356 33.12 -7.27 -0.31
CA GLN A 356 33.20 -5.84 -0.64
C GLN A 356 32.02 -5.29 -1.45
N ALA A 357 31.14 -6.15 -2.00
CA ALA A 357 30.01 -5.73 -2.81
C ALA A 357 28.81 -5.21 -2.00
N ALA A 358 28.83 -5.36 -0.67
CA ALA A 358 27.75 -4.93 0.20
C ALA A 358 28.26 -4.33 1.51
N ILE A 359 27.36 -3.61 2.19
CA ILE A 359 27.50 -3.23 3.59
C ILE A 359 26.42 -3.97 4.36
N LEU A 360 26.76 -4.51 5.52
CA LEU A 360 25.84 -5.27 6.35
C LEU A 360 25.70 -4.60 7.71
N HIS A 361 24.47 -4.22 8.06
CA HIS A 361 24.13 -3.63 9.35
C HIS A 361 23.21 -4.56 10.12
N ILE A 362 23.34 -4.58 11.44
CA ILE A 362 22.35 -5.21 12.31
C ILE A 362 21.17 -4.24 12.43
N LYS A 363 20.00 -4.66 11.96
CA LYS A 363 18.76 -3.90 12.13
C LYS A 363 18.12 -4.18 13.49
N GLU A 364 18.10 -5.45 13.89
CA GLU A 364 17.45 -5.90 15.11
C GLU A 364 18.04 -7.25 15.55
N ARG A 365 18.16 -7.45 16.87
CA ARG A 365 18.53 -8.74 17.46
C ARG A 365 17.31 -9.35 18.14
N ASN A 366 16.95 -10.56 17.74
CA ASN A 366 15.91 -11.37 18.37
C ASN A 366 16.56 -12.51 19.14
N GLU A 367 15.78 -13.21 19.96
CA GLU A 367 16.28 -14.31 20.82
C GLU A 367 16.97 -15.42 20.00
N SER A 368 16.38 -15.84 18.88
CA SER A 368 16.86 -16.96 18.06
C SER A 368 17.50 -16.56 16.73
N PHE A 369 17.35 -15.30 16.29
CA PHE A 369 17.90 -14.82 15.03
C PHE A 369 18.23 -13.31 15.08
N THR A 370 19.03 -12.85 14.14
CA THR A 370 19.33 -11.44 13.94
C THR A 370 18.83 -11.01 12.57
N THR A 371 18.13 -9.88 12.51
CA THR A 371 17.71 -9.23 11.28
C THR A 371 18.84 -8.33 10.81
N TYR A 372 19.36 -8.60 9.62
CA TYR A 372 20.41 -7.82 8.97
C TYR A 372 19.82 -6.99 7.83
N GLN A 373 20.26 -5.74 7.72
CA GLN A 373 20.07 -4.91 6.53
C GLN A 373 21.33 -5.01 5.68
N LEU A 374 21.19 -5.56 4.49
CA LEU A 374 22.22 -5.68 3.47
C LEU A 374 22.03 -4.57 2.43
N VAL A 375 22.95 -3.62 2.38
CA VAL A 375 22.95 -2.52 1.43
C VAL A 375 23.91 -2.84 0.28
N ARG A 376 23.38 -2.96 -0.93
CA ARG A 376 24.18 -3.19 -2.15
C ARG A 376 25.01 -1.94 -2.47
N ARG A 377 26.31 -2.10 -2.76
CA ARG A 377 27.14 -0.98 -3.23
C ARG A 377 26.92 -0.74 -4.72
N MET A 378 26.97 0.51 -5.16
CA MET A 378 26.82 0.87 -6.58
C MET A 378 28.19 1.05 -7.27
N PRO A 379 28.35 0.60 -8.54
CA PRO A 379 27.39 -0.16 -9.34
C PRO A 379 27.12 -1.54 -8.73
N ALA A 380 25.85 -1.95 -8.72
CA ALA A 380 25.43 -3.14 -8.00
C ALA A 380 26.00 -4.41 -8.62
N ALA A 381 26.70 -5.21 -7.80
CA ALA A 381 27.06 -6.56 -8.19
C ALA A 381 25.79 -7.42 -8.31
N SER A 382 25.75 -8.29 -9.33
CA SER A 382 24.66 -9.26 -9.48
C SER A 382 24.73 -10.37 -8.43
N GLN A 383 25.88 -10.57 -7.78
CA GLN A 383 26.03 -11.55 -6.70
C GLN A 383 26.72 -10.96 -5.48
N ILE A 384 26.19 -11.28 -4.31
CA ILE A 384 26.77 -10.95 -3.01
C ILE A 384 27.00 -12.25 -2.23
N VAL A 385 28.17 -12.34 -1.61
CA VAL A 385 28.55 -13.48 -0.77
C VAL A 385 28.73 -13.00 0.66
N LEU A 386 28.07 -13.67 1.59
CA LEU A 386 28.25 -13.49 3.04
C LEU A 386 28.95 -14.72 3.58
N ALA A 387 30.18 -14.61 4.08
CA ALA A 387 30.82 -15.69 4.82
C ALA A 387 30.12 -15.88 6.18
N LEU A 388 29.90 -17.11 6.60
CA LEU A 388 29.27 -17.46 7.87
C LEU A 388 30.34 -17.93 8.84
N VAL A 389 30.59 -17.14 9.88
CA VAL A 389 31.45 -17.55 10.99
C VAL A 389 30.59 -18.02 12.17
N ASP A 390 31.14 -18.87 13.02
CA ASP A 390 30.46 -19.24 14.26
C ASP A 390 30.30 -18.00 15.16
N ALA A 391 29.18 -17.94 15.87
CA ALA A 391 28.96 -16.92 16.88
C ALA A 391 29.79 -17.27 18.13
N ASP A 392 30.49 -16.27 18.69
CA ASP A 392 31.26 -16.39 19.93
C ASP A 392 30.35 -16.67 21.15
#